data_AF-A0A7V9NKD0-F1
#
_entry.id   AF-A0A7V9NKD0-F1
#
_cell.length_a   1.000
_cell.length_b   1.000
_cell.length_c   1.000
_cell.angle_alpha   90.00
_cell.angle_beta   90.00
_cell.angle_gamma   90.00
#
_symmetry.space_group_name_H-M   'P 1'
#
loop_
_entity.id
_entity.type
_entity.pdbx_description
1 polymer ?
#
loop_
_entity_poly.entity_id
_entity_poly.type
_entity_poly.pdbx_seq_one_letter_code
_entity_poly.pdbx_strand_id
1 'polypeptide(L)'
;MPHAHASPGDVQAVATMEQQLAALLLMADGKSKDALEFMTQAAAAEDRTPYEFGPPVPPKPARELLGEILLSLGRADLARVQFELSLLRAPKRALSLLGLARSFEQSGDTAAALATYTELNTIWSKADPEILKALQGSMRRP
;
A
#
# COMPACT_ATOMS: atom_id res chain seq x y z
N MET A 1 -29.42 -22.54 -12.42
CA MET A 1 -28.24 -21.99 -11.72
C MET A 1 -27.20 -21.69 -12.78
N PRO A 2 -26.92 -20.44 -13.17
CA PRO A 2 -25.86 -20.17 -14.13
C PRO A 2 -24.50 -20.30 -13.43
N HIS A 3 -23.57 -21.01 -14.07
CA HIS A 3 -22.19 -21.15 -13.64
C HIS A 3 -21.52 -19.77 -13.63
N ALA A 4 -20.95 -19.36 -12.50
CA ALA A 4 -20.17 -18.12 -12.42
C ALA A 4 -18.91 -18.28 -13.28
N HIS A 5 -18.96 -17.81 -14.52
CA HIS A 5 -17.77 -17.62 -15.33
C HIS A 5 -16.96 -16.48 -14.71
N ALA A 6 -15.66 -16.71 -14.47
CA ALA A 6 -14.75 -15.67 -13.98
C ALA A 6 -14.84 -14.45 -14.90
N SER A 7 -15.08 -13.27 -14.33
CA SER A 7 -15.12 -12.04 -15.08
C SER A 7 -13.70 -11.67 -15.56
N PRO A 8 -13.56 -10.83 -16.59
CA PRO A 8 -12.26 -10.28 -16.97
C PRO A 8 -11.55 -9.57 -15.79
N GLY A 9 -12.30 -8.98 -14.85
CA GLY A 9 -11.78 -8.38 -13.63
C GLY A 9 -11.16 -9.41 -12.68
N ASP A 10 -11.82 -10.57 -12.51
CA ASP A 10 -11.31 -11.67 -11.67
C ASP A 10 -9.99 -12.23 -12.19
N VAL A 11 -9.89 -12.44 -13.52
CA VAL A 11 -8.65 -12.94 -14.16
C VAL A 11 -7.52 -11.92 -13.98
N GLN A 12 -7.82 -10.64 -14.15
CA GLN A 12 -6.83 -9.57 -13.98
C GLN A 12 -6.36 -9.46 -12.53
N ALA A 13 -7.27 -9.60 -11.56
CA ALA A 13 -6.94 -9.60 -10.15
C ALA A 13 -6.03 -10.78 -9.77
N VAL A 14 -6.29 -11.99 -10.29
CA VAL A 14 -5.42 -13.15 -10.08
C VAL A 14 -4.02 -12.88 -10.64
N ALA A 15 -3.92 -12.37 -11.87
CA ALA A 15 -2.63 -12.02 -12.46
C ALA A 15 -1.86 -10.97 -11.63
N THR A 16 -2.55 -9.95 -11.11
CA THR A 16 -1.95 -8.96 -10.19
C THR A 16 -1.43 -9.64 -8.93
N MET A 17 -2.20 -10.54 -8.31
CA MET A 17 -1.78 -11.26 -7.10
C MET A 17 -0.60 -12.21 -7.37
N GLU A 18 -0.56 -12.86 -8.53
CA GLU A 18 0.59 -13.69 -8.94
C GLU A 18 1.87 -12.85 -9.04
N GLN A 19 1.79 -11.65 -9.64
CA GLN A 19 2.92 -10.73 -9.72
C GLN A 19 3.34 -10.21 -8.35
N GLN A 20 2.38 -9.92 -7.46
CA GLN A 20 2.66 -9.53 -6.07
C GLN A 20 3.40 -10.63 -5.31
N LEU A 21 2.94 -11.88 -5.44
CA LEU A 21 3.59 -13.03 -4.81
C LEU A 21 5.01 -13.25 -5.37
N ALA A 22 5.17 -13.19 -6.69
CA ALA A 22 6.48 -13.31 -7.34
C ALA A 22 7.46 -12.24 -6.82
N ALA A 23 7.01 -10.99 -6.70
CA ALA A 23 7.84 -9.92 -6.17
C ALA A 23 8.23 -10.14 -4.70
N LEU A 24 7.32 -10.63 -3.87
CA LEU A 24 7.62 -10.95 -2.46
C LEU A 24 8.67 -12.07 -2.34
N LEU A 25 8.58 -13.12 -3.18
CA LEU A 25 9.58 -14.18 -3.24
C LEU A 25 10.95 -13.64 -3.69
N LEU A 26 10.97 -12.80 -4.72
CA LEU A 26 12.19 -12.15 -5.19
C LEU A 26 12.81 -11.23 -4.12
N MET A 27 11.99 -10.53 -3.33
CA MET A 27 12.47 -9.75 -2.19
C MET A 27 13.11 -10.64 -1.13
N ALA A 28 12.52 -11.78 -0.82
CA ALA A 28 13.09 -12.75 0.12
C ALA A 28 14.43 -13.33 -0.37
N ASP A 29 14.58 -13.50 -1.69
CA ASP A 29 15.83 -13.91 -2.34
C ASP A 29 16.88 -12.79 -2.50
N GLY A 30 16.59 -11.56 -2.04
CA GLY A 30 17.47 -10.40 -2.20
C GLY A 30 17.50 -9.82 -3.62
N LYS A 31 16.62 -10.27 -4.52
CA LYS A 31 16.51 -9.81 -5.92
C LYS A 31 15.58 -8.60 -6.03
N SER A 32 15.90 -7.55 -5.29
CA SER A 32 15.02 -6.38 -5.13
C SER A 32 14.75 -5.61 -6.43
N LYS A 33 15.65 -5.65 -7.42
CA LYS A 33 15.42 -5.00 -8.73
C LYS A 33 14.29 -5.68 -9.49
N ASP A 34 14.37 -7.02 -9.59
CA ASP A 34 13.37 -7.83 -10.28
C ASP A 34 12.02 -7.72 -9.56
N ALA A 35 12.02 -7.74 -8.22
CA ALA A 35 10.81 -7.54 -7.43
C ALA A 35 10.10 -6.22 -7.74
N LEU A 36 10.86 -5.12 -7.86
CA LEU A 36 10.31 -3.80 -8.20
C LEU A 36 9.74 -3.77 -9.62
N GLU A 37 10.34 -4.49 -10.56
CA GLU A 37 9.79 -4.63 -11.92
C GLU A 37 8.42 -5.32 -11.90
N PHE A 38 8.33 -6.50 -11.25
CA PHE A 38 7.05 -7.21 -11.10
C PHE A 38 5.98 -6.37 -10.40
N MET A 39 6.34 -5.67 -9.33
CA MET A 39 5.37 -4.80 -8.62
C MET A 39 4.94 -3.59 -9.43
N THR A 40 5.83 -3.03 -10.25
CA THR A 40 5.46 -1.91 -11.14
C THR A 40 4.45 -2.38 -12.18
N GLN A 41 4.65 -3.59 -12.72
CA GLN A 41 3.69 -4.21 -13.64
C GLN A 41 2.35 -4.49 -12.96
N ALA A 42 2.37 -5.04 -11.74
CA ALA A 42 1.16 -5.31 -10.95
C ALA A 42 0.36 -4.04 -10.68
N ALA A 43 1.03 -2.96 -10.27
CA ALA A 43 0.39 -1.67 -10.03
C ALA A 43 -0.22 -1.08 -11.30
N ALA A 44 0.51 -1.12 -12.42
CA ALA A 44 0.00 -0.63 -13.70
C ALA A 44 -1.17 -1.49 -14.25
N ALA A 45 -1.20 -2.78 -13.95
CA ALA A 45 -2.28 -3.68 -14.33
C ALA A 45 -3.56 -3.41 -13.50
N GLU A 46 -3.42 -3.29 -12.19
CA GLU A 46 -4.54 -2.95 -11.29
C GLU A 46 -5.15 -1.58 -11.61
N ASP A 47 -4.32 -0.58 -11.91
CA ASP A 47 -4.82 0.77 -12.25
C ASP A 47 -5.73 0.79 -13.48
N ARG A 48 -5.55 -0.14 -14.42
CA ARG A 48 -6.38 -0.28 -15.63
C ARG A 48 -7.69 -1.00 -15.38
N THR A 49 -7.84 -1.61 -14.20
CA THR A 49 -9.07 -2.33 -13.86
C THR A 49 -10.13 -1.31 -13.44
N PRO A 50 -11.35 -1.38 -13.99
CA PRO A 50 -12.46 -0.53 -13.56
C PRO A 50 -12.71 -0.64 -12.05
N TYR A 51 -13.31 0.40 -11.48
CA TYR A 51 -13.79 0.30 -10.11
C TYR A 51 -15.03 -0.61 -10.08
N GLU A 52 -14.89 -1.80 -9.52
CA GLU A 52 -16.02 -2.73 -9.36
C GLU A 52 -16.77 -2.46 -8.06
N PHE A 53 -18.08 -2.72 -8.06
CA PHE A 53 -18.89 -2.67 -6.84
C PHE A 53 -18.66 -3.95 -6.04
N GLY A 54 -17.99 -3.84 -4.89
CA GLY A 54 -17.69 -4.96 -4.02
C GLY A 54 -16.45 -4.67 -3.17
N PRO A 55 -16.00 -5.64 -2.35
CA PRO A 55 -14.69 -5.55 -1.72
C PRO A 55 -13.60 -5.33 -2.78
N PRO A 56 -12.57 -4.50 -2.52
CA PRO A 56 -11.49 -4.30 -3.47
C PRO A 56 -10.80 -5.62 -3.76
N VAL A 57 -10.62 -5.93 -5.04
CA VAL A 57 -9.84 -7.07 -5.51
C VAL A 57 -8.68 -6.51 -6.35
N PRO A 58 -7.41 -6.79 -5.99
CA PRO A 58 -6.95 -7.61 -4.88
C PRO A 58 -7.16 -6.96 -3.49
N PRO A 59 -7.28 -7.76 -2.40
CA PRO A 59 -7.47 -7.24 -1.05
C PRO A 59 -6.30 -6.37 -0.56
N LYS A 60 -5.08 -6.66 -1.05
CA LYS A 60 -3.89 -5.80 -0.91
C LYS A 60 -3.68 -5.03 -2.22
N PRO A 61 -3.94 -3.72 -2.26
CA PRO A 61 -3.66 -2.92 -3.45
C PRO A 61 -2.17 -2.98 -3.81
N ALA A 62 -1.86 -3.17 -5.08
CA ALA A 62 -0.50 -3.27 -5.60
C ALA A 62 0.30 -1.99 -5.38
N ARG A 63 -0.34 -0.82 -5.50
CA ARG A 63 0.30 0.47 -5.15
C ARG A 63 0.74 0.51 -3.68
N GLU A 64 -0.10 0.05 -2.77
CA GLU A 64 0.25 0.00 -1.34
C GLU A 64 1.40 -0.97 -1.07
N LEU A 65 1.37 -2.18 -1.66
CA LEU A 65 2.46 -3.15 -1.50
C LEU A 65 3.79 -2.65 -2.13
N LEU A 66 3.72 -1.98 -3.29
CA LEU A 66 4.92 -1.42 -3.91
C LEU A 66 5.51 -0.32 -3.04
N GLY A 67 4.67 0.53 -2.42
CA GLY A 67 5.11 1.51 -1.43
C GLY A 67 5.83 0.88 -0.24
N GLU A 68 5.31 -0.22 0.31
CA GLU A 68 5.95 -0.96 1.42
C GLU A 68 7.31 -1.53 1.02
N ILE A 69 7.41 -2.13 -0.17
CA ILE A 69 8.67 -2.65 -0.69
C ILE A 69 9.68 -1.52 -0.87
N LEU A 70 9.27 -0.39 -1.45
CA LEU A 70 10.14 0.78 -1.63
C LEU A 70 10.62 1.36 -0.30
N LEU A 71 9.75 1.44 0.72
CA LEU A 71 10.14 1.84 2.09
C LEU A 71 11.19 0.91 2.68
N SER A 72 10.99 -0.41 2.57
CA SER A 72 11.95 -1.39 3.09
C SER A 72 13.33 -1.30 2.43
N LEU A 73 13.38 -0.78 1.20
CA LEU A 73 14.60 -0.52 0.44
C LEU A 73 15.18 0.89 0.67
N GLY A 74 14.59 1.69 1.57
CA GLY A 74 15.02 3.06 1.85
C GLY A 74 14.69 4.07 0.76
N ARG A 75 13.79 3.72 -0.18
CA ARG A 75 13.38 4.59 -1.31
C ARG A 75 12.12 5.38 -0.95
N ALA A 76 12.23 6.20 0.10
CA ALA A 76 11.12 6.92 0.71
C ALA A 76 10.32 7.77 -0.29
N ASP A 77 11.00 8.58 -1.12
CA ASP A 77 10.33 9.47 -2.09
C ASP A 77 9.51 8.69 -3.13
N LEU A 78 10.03 7.54 -3.58
CA LEU A 78 9.29 6.68 -4.51
C LEU A 78 8.12 6.00 -3.81
N ALA A 79 8.30 5.58 -2.54
CA ALA A 79 7.23 4.96 -1.76
C ALA A 79 6.07 5.93 -1.53
N ARG A 80 6.38 7.19 -1.19
CA ARG A 80 5.40 8.27 -1.03
C ARG A 80 4.46 8.36 -2.22
N VAL A 81 5.01 8.40 -3.44
CA VAL A 81 4.21 8.46 -4.68
C VAL A 81 3.24 7.29 -4.77
N GLN A 82 3.64 6.08 -4.38
CA GLN A 82 2.76 4.92 -4.45
C GLN A 82 1.62 4.97 -3.44
N PHE A 83 1.89 5.44 -2.21
CA PHE A 83 0.85 5.62 -1.21
C PHE A 83 -0.12 6.73 -1.59
N GLU A 84 0.36 7.84 -2.14
CA GLU A 84 -0.48 8.92 -2.66
C GLU A 84 -1.39 8.41 -3.78
N LEU A 85 -0.86 7.67 -4.76
CA LEU A 85 -1.66 7.02 -5.82
C LEU A 85 -2.68 6.02 -5.25
N SER A 86 -2.29 5.23 -4.25
CA SER A 86 -3.20 4.32 -3.56
C SER A 86 -4.36 5.07 -2.89
N LEU A 87 -4.11 6.23 -2.30
CA LEU A 87 -5.11 7.04 -1.61
C LEU A 87 -6.04 7.77 -2.57
N LEU A 88 -5.62 8.05 -3.80
CA LEU A 88 -6.52 8.55 -4.84
C LEU A 88 -7.62 7.54 -5.18
N ARG A 89 -7.27 6.24 -5.22
CA ARG A 89 -8.21 5.16 -5.52
C ARG A 89 -9.03 4.73 -4.31
N ALA A 90 -8.40 4.73 -3.12
CA ALA A 90 -9.03 4.37 -1.86
C ALA A 90 -8.77 5.44 -0.78
N PRO A 91 -9.54 6.55 -0.79
CA PRO A 91 -9.37 7.61 0.20
C PRO A 91 -9.49 7.09 1.62
N LYS A 92 -8.62 7.57 2.52
CA LYS A 92 -8.58 7.20 3.95
C LYS A 92 -8.28 5.71 4.22
N ARG A 93 -7.71 4.98 3.26
CA ARG A 93 -7.19 3.62 3.53
C ARG A 93 -6.08 3.71 4.58
N ALA A 94 -6.32 3.12 5.74
CA ALA A 94 -5.49 3.33 6.91
C ALA A 94 -4.03 2.85 6.75
N LEU A 95 -3.80 1.71 6.07
CA LEU A 95 -2.44 1.23 5.83
C LEU A 95 -1.68 2.09 4.79
N SER A 96 -2.35 2.63 3.76
CA SER A 96 -1.74 3.58 2.84
C SER A 96 -1.36 4.88 3.55
N LEU A 97 -2.20 5.38 4.47
CA LEU A 97 -1.87 6.54 5.31
C LEU A 97 -0.67 6.25 6.23
N LEU A 98 -0.62 5.06 6.84
CA LEU A 98 0.51 4.64 7.66
C LEU A 98 1.82 4.58 6.85
N GLY A 99 1.77 3.99 5.66
CA GLY A 99 2.90 3.94 4.74
C GLY A 99 3.34 5.34 4.28
N LEU A 100 2.38 6.21 3.96
CA LEU A 100 2.64 7.59 3.58
C LEU A 100 3.33 8.36 4.71
N ALA A 101 2.82 8.28 5.93
CA ALA A 101 3.44 8.93 7.10
C ALA A 101 4.88 8.45 7.33
N ARG A 102 5.12 7.14 7.20
CA ARG A 102 6.48 6.56 7.29
C ARG A 102 7.40 7.00 6.16
N SER A 103 6.87 7.22 4.95
CA SER A 103 7.65 7.74 3.83
C SER A 103 8.10 9.18 4.06
N PHE A 104 7.21 10.02 4.62
CA PHE A 104 7.57 11.38 5.04
C PHE A 104 8.61 11.37 6.17
N GLU A 105 8.45 10.50 7.17
CA GLU A 105 9.41 10.35 8.26
C GLU A 105 10.80 9.95 7.73
N GLN A 106 10.87 8.98 6.80
CA GLN A 106 12.13 8.51 6.24
C GLN A 106 12.80 9.52 5.28
N SER A 107 12.03 10.40 4.62
CA SER A 107 12.57 11.49 3.80
C SER A 107 12.86 12.77 4.58
N GLY A 108 12.50 12.84 5.86
CA GLY A 108 12.77 13.98 6.75
C GLY A 108 11.69 15.08 6.74
N ASP A 109 10.54 14.85 6.11
CA ASP A 109 9.40 15.77 6.14
C ASP A 109 8.54 15.50 7.38
N THR A 110 9.06 15.90 8.55
CA THR A 110 8.43 15.62 9.85
C THR A 110 7.07 16.29 10.02
N ALA A 111 6.87 17.46 9.38
CA ALA A 111 5.60 18.17 9.39
C ALA A 111 4.51 17.38 8.67
N ALA A 112 4.79 16.88 7.46
CA ALA A 112 3.85 16.05 6.71
C ALA A 112 3.61 14.70 7.41
N ALA A 113 4.66 14.07 7.95
CA ALA A 113 4.54 12.83 8.71
C ALA A 113 3.57 13.00 9.90
N LEU A 114 3.73 14.06 10.71
CA LEU A 114 2.87 14.36 11.84
C LEU A 114 1.42 14.60 11.41
N ALA A 115 1.21 15.34 10.32
CA ALA A 115 -0.12 15.59 9.78
C ALA A 115 -0.82 14.27 9.37
N THR A 116 -0.12 13.40 8.62
CA THR A 116 -0.68 12.12 8.17
C THR A 116 -0.92 11.16 9.34
N TYR A 117 -0.01 11.07 10.32
CA TYR A 117 -0.24 10.27 11.53
C TYR A 117 -1.43 10.78 12.36
N THR A 118 -1.66 12.09 12.39
CA THR A 118 -2.83 12.69 13.08
C THR A 118 -4.14 12.30 12.40
N GLU A 119 -4.18 12.30 11.06
CA GLU A 119 -5.33 11.80 10.30
C GLU A 119 -5.57 10.32 10.59
N LEU A 120 -4.52 9.50 10.56
CA LEU A 120 -4.60 8.08 10.87
C LEU A 120 -5.11 7.85 12.30
N ASN A 121 -4.67 8.64 13.27
CA ASN A 121 -5.13 8.55 14.65
C ASN A 121 -6.63 8.89 14.79
N THR A 122 -7.15 9.76 13.93
CA THR A 122 -8.59 10.04 13.89
C THR A 122 -9.37 8.80 13.42
N ILE A 123 -8.87 8.12 12.39
CA ILE A 123 -9.47 6.90 11.82
C ILE A 123 -9.38 5.74 12.83
N TRP A 124 -8.23 5.56 13.47
CA TRP A 124 -7.97 4.50 14.45
C TRP A 124 -8.23 4.91 15.90
N SER A 125 -9.05 5.95 16.14
CA SER A 125 -9.32 6.50 17.48
C SER A 125 -9.88 5.50 18.49
N LYS A 126 -10.40 4.36 18.02
CA LYS A 126 -10.95 3.25 18.84
C LYS A 126 -10.19 1.93 18.65
N ALA A 127 -8.99 1.96 18.07
CA ALA A 127 -8.14 0.78 17.98
C ALA A 127 -7.70 0.32 19.37
N ASP A 128 -7.16 -0.90 19.44
CA ASP A 128 -6.66 -1.45 20.69
C ASP A 128 -5.58 -0.53 21.31
N PRO A 129 -5.51 -0.43 22.66
CA PRO A 129 -4.65 0.54 23.33
C PRO A 129 -3.17 0.50 22.92
N GLU A 130 -2.64 -0.67 22.60
CA GLU A 130 -1.28 -0.87 22.11
C GLU A 130 -1.04 -0.23 20.74
N ILE A 131 -2.04 -0.26 19.85
CA ILE A 131 -1.98 0.40 18.54
C ILE A 131 -1.99 1.92 18.71
N LEU A 132 -2.88 2.43 19.57
CA LEU A 132 -2.93 3.85 19.91
C LEU A 132 -1.61 4.34 20.51
N LYS A 133 -1.03 3.57 21.45
CA LYS A 133 0.26 3.87 22.06
C LYS A 133 1.39 3.88 21.03
N ALA A 134 1.42 2.90 20.12
CA ALA A 134 2.42 2.86 19.05
C ALA A 134 2.31 4.07 18.12
N LEU A 135 1.08 4.45 17.73
CA LEU A 135 0.82 5.59 16.87
C LEU A 135 1.20 6.93 17.52
N GLN A 136 0.85 7.10 18.80
CA GLN A 136 1.29 8.26 19.59
C GLN A 136 2.82 8.33 19.71
N GLY A 137 3.50 7.18 19.77
CA GLY A 137 4.95 7.10 19.72
C GLY A 137 5.51 7.63 18.39
N SER A 138 4.92 7.26 17.26
CA SER A 138 5.31 7.78 15.94
C SER A 138 5.11 9.29 15.80
N MET A 139 4.05 9.84 16.38
CA MET A 139 3.78 11.29 16.34
C MET A 139 4.73 12.14 17.19
N ARG A 140 5.47 11.54 18.12
CA ARG A 140 6.37 12.24 19.05
C ARG A 140 7.84 12.19 18.61
N ARG A 141 8.15 11.51 17.51
CA ARG A 141 9.52 11.45 16.99
C ARG A 141 9.90 12.81 16.40
N PRO A 142 11.11 13.31 16.74
CA PRO A 142 11.57 14.63 16.31
C PRO A 142 11.82 14.72 14.80
#